data_AF-A0A962T625-F1
#
_entry.id   AF-A0A962T625-F1
#
_cell.length_a   1.000
_cell.length_b   1.000
_cell.length_c   1.000
_cell.angle_alpha   90.00
_cell.angle_beta   90.00
_cell.angle_gamma   90.00
#
_symmetry.space_group_name_H-M   'P 1'
#
loop_
_entity.id
_entity.type
_entity.pdbx_description
1 polymer ?
#
loop_
_entity_poly.entity_id
_entity_poly.type
_entity_poly.pdbx_seq_one_letter_code
_entity_poly.pdbx_strand_id
1 'polypeptide(L)'
;MASKTIYSDSYKDLTAILRDAREKAGMTQEQLATALGEDQSFVSKVERRERRLDLEELRRICIALGVHLSDIIGQWEATIATDPSRRGMLRETPPKDSGWSAFNWKSLIDWFVQSGILTYKEVAALTLGHLNPSQVGTSIASKKTFQKHFPARQCWAAVRQWHFEQPGKCIDCGTRLELQADHIEPREILGDDADRLENMTLRCRRCNVIRRPSHKQGGLTFLTAEAGLMWILFTKRPRTYQEFEKHCREYGMTMANIRFQESWAMARWLEREGLYEIDKDSQF
;
A
#
# COMPACT_ATOMS: atom_id res chain seq x y z
N MET A 1 -23.15 20.21 22.30
CA MET A 1 -22.28 20.70 23.40
C MET A 1 -21.00 19.87 23.39
N ALA A 2 -19.84 20.51 23.24
CA ALA A 2 -18.56 19.83 23.14
C ALA A 2 -18.26 19.06 24.45
N SER A 3 -18.45 17.75 24.40
CA SER A 3 -18.12 16.83 25.50
C SER A 3 -16.65 16.99 25.87
N LYS A 4 -16.38 17.20 27.16
CA LYS A 4 -15.05 17.48 27.74
C LYS A 4 -14.04 16.43 27.25
N THR A 5 -13.15 16.83 26.34
CA THR A 5 -12.26 15.93 25.56
C THR A 5 -11.25 15.16 26.40
N ILE A 6 -11.04 15.52 27.67
CA ILE A 6 -10.14 14.81 28.60
C ILE A 6 -10.72 13.43 29.00
N TYR A 7 -12.05 13.24 28.82
CA TYR A 7 -12.73 11.97 29.06
C TYR A 7 -13.01 11.18 27.78
N SER A 8 -12.54 11.65 26.61
CA SER A 8 -12.68 10.83 25.40
C SER A 8 -11.86 9.56 25.57
N ASP A 9 -12.43 8.44 25.15
CA ASP A 9 -11.75 7.17 25.27
C ASP A 9 -10.45 7.14 24.46
N SER A 10 -10.34 7.91 23.35
CA SER A 10 -9.06 8.06 22.66
C SER A 10 -7.99 8.73 23.52
N TYR A 11 -8.33 9.74 24.33
CA TYR A 11 -7.34 10.37 25.20
C TYR A 11 -6.87 9.41 26.30
N LYS A 12 -7.71 8.46 26.72
CA LYS A 12 -7.31 7.38 27.62
C LYS A 12 -6.22 6.51 26.99
N ASP A 13 -6.40 6.14 25.72
CA ASP A 13 -5.45 5.32 24.97
C ASP A 13 -4.08 6.03 24.86
N LEU A 14 -4.07 7.33 24.54
CA LEU A 14 -2.83 8.12 24.48
C LEU A 14 -2.06 8.11 25.81
N THR A 15 -2.76 8.35 26.92
CA THR A 15 -2.12 8.36 28.26
C THR A 15 -1.60 6.98 28.66
N ALA A 16 -2.27 5.90 28.25
CA ALA A 16 -1.80 4.54 28.50
C ALA A 16 -0.53 4.23 27.70
N ILE A 17 -0.47 4.64 26.43
CA ILE A 17 0.71 4.48 25.57
C ILE A 17 1.92 5.24 26.14
N LEU A 18 1.73 6.48 26.59
CA LEU A 18 2.81 7.28 27.21
C LEU A 18 3.32 6.64 28.50
N ARG A 19 2.41 6.09 29.32
CA ARG A 19 2.78 5.37 30.54
C ARG A 19 3.59 4.11 30.22
N ASP A 20 3.16 3.32 29.26
CA ASP A 20 3.88 2.12 28.81
C ASP A 20 5.26 2.48 28.25
N ALA A 21 5.36 3.55 27.45
CA ALA A 21 6.64 4.06 26.97
C ALA A 21 7.58 4.47 28.13
N ARG A 22 7.05 5.12 29.17
CA ARG A 22 7.82 5.46 30.38
C ARG A 22 8.32 4.20 31.10
N GLU A 23 7.44 3.22 31.30
CA GLU A 23 7.78 1.97 31.97
C GLU A 23 8.84 1.18 31.18
N LYS A 24 8.76 1.16 29.85
CA LYS A 24 9.77 0.56 28.96
C LYS A 24 11.11 1.31 28.97
N ALA A 25 11.09 2.63 29.13
CA ALA A 25 12.29 3.43 29.34
C ALA A 25 12.89 3.21 30.75
N GLY A 26 12.23 2.44 31.63
CA GLY A 26 12.68 2.16 32.99
C GLY A 26 12.61 3.37 33.93
N MET A 27 11.83 4.39 33.58
CA MET A 27 11.77 5.63 34.35
C MET A 27 10.61 5.61 35.36
N THR A 28 10.84 6.10 36.58
CA THR A 28 9.76 6.44 37.52
C THR A 28 9.06 7.75 37.11
N GLN A 29 7.90 8.03 37.69
CA GLN A 29 7.22 9.32 37.46
C GLN A 29 8.08 10.52 37.92
N GLU A 30 8.82 10.38 39.03
CA GLU A 30 9.74 11.42 39.52
C GLU A 30 10.92 11.65 38.57
N GLN A 31 11.48 10.57 38.01
CA GLN A 31 12.57 10.67 37.04
C GLN A 31 12.12 11.37 35.75
N LEU A 32 10.92 11.02 35.25
CA LEU A 32 10.37 11.70 34.07
C LEU A 32 10.07 13.17 34.37
N ALA A 33 9.48 13.48 35.52
CA ALA A 33 9.22 14.86 35.93
C ALA A 33 10.53 15.68 36.00
N THR A 34 11.57 15.10 36.61
CA THR A 34 12.90 15.71 36.69
C THR A 34 13.49 15.99 35.30
N ALA A 35 13.40 15.02 34.37
CA ALA A 35 13.88 15.19 33.00
C ALA A 35 13.10 16.28 32.23
N LEU A 36 11.83 16.49 32.60
CA LEU A 36 11.00 17.55 32.04
C LEU A 36 11.23 18.91 32.72
N GLY A 37 11.87 18.97 33.89
CA GLY A 37 11.92 20.19 34.70
C GLY A 37 10.57 20.54 35.35
N GLU A 38 9.74 19.52 35.59
CA GLU A 38 8.41 19.61 36.21
C GLU A 38 8.39 18.87 37.56
N ASP A 39 7.30 19.03 38.32
CA ASP A 39 7.07 18.24 39.53
C ASP A 39 6.44 16.86 39.24
N GLN A 40 6.59 15.89 40.17
CA GLN A 40 6.00 14.56 40.00
C GLN A 40 4.47 14.59 39.83
N SER A 41 3.80 15.62 40.39
CA SER A 41 2.35 15.79 40.26
C SER A 41 1.95 16.07 38.81
N PHE A 42 2.79 16.72 38.00
CA PHE A 42 2.56 16.88 36.56
C PHE A 42 2.38 15.52 35.88
N VAL A 43 3.35 14.61 36.05
CA VAL A 43 3.32 13.29 35.42
C VAL A 43 2.16 12.46 35.97
N SER A 44 1.93 12.49 37.28
CA SER A 44 0.82 11.78 37.92
C SER A 44 -0.55 12.26 37.40
N LYS A 45 -0.77 13.58 37.31
CA LYS A 45 -2.02 14.15 36.78
C LYS A 45 -2.24 13.82 35.32
N VAL A 46 -1.17 13.77 34.52
CA VAL A 46 -1.24 13.35 33.12
C VAL A 46 -1.65 11.88 33.01
N GLU A 47 -0.96 10.97 33.71
CA GLU A 47 -1.26 9.53 33.66
C GLU A 47 -2.63 9.18 34.25
N ARG A 48 -3.10 9.96 35.23
CA ARG A 48 -4.46 9.84 35.78
C ARG A 48 -5.54 10.50 34.93
N ARG A 49 -5.15 11.25 33.90
CA ARG A 49 -6.03 12.04 33.01
C ARG A 49 -6.77 13.16 33.75
N GLU A 50 -6.14 13.70 34.77
CA GLU A 50 -6.58 14.90 35.50
C GLU A 50 -6.04 16.19 34.84
N ARG A 51 -5.05 16.05 33.96
CA ARG A 51 -4.46 17.14 33.17
C ARG A 51 -4.35 16.76 31.70
N ARG A 52 -4.68 17.70 30.82
CA ARG A 52 -4.48 17.53 29.38
C ARG A 52 -3.06 17.94 28.98
N LEU A 53 -2.46 17.20 28.07
CA LEU A 53 -1.22 17.59 27.39
C LEU A 53 -1.55 18.41 26.16
N ASP A 54 -0.79 19.49 25.94
CA ASP A 54 -0.67 20.07 24.61
C ASP A 54 0.38 19.32 23.77
N LEU A 55 0.54 19.74 22.50
CA LEU A 55 1.44 19.08 21.57
C LEU A 55 2.92 19.27 21.93
N GLU A 56 3.30 20.40 22.51
CA GLU A 56 4.68 20.68 22.90
C GLU A 56 5.06 19.87 24.14
N GLU A 57 4.15 19.75 25.11
CA GLU A 57 4.33 18.91 26.29
C GLU A 57 4.43 17.43 25.91
N LEU A 58 3.57 16.97 25.00
CA LEU A 58 3.65 15.61 24.46
C LEU A 58 5.01 15.37 23.78
N ARG A 59 5.49 16.33 22.98
CA ARG A 59 6.79 16.26 22.32
C ARG A 59 7.94 16.20 23.32
N ARG A 60 7.91 17.02 24.37
CA ARG A 60 8.91 17.02 25.45
C ARG A 60 8.95 15.69 26.18
N ILE A 61 7.80 15.09 26.47
CA ILE A 61 7.72 13.74 27.05
C ILE A 61 8.37 12.71 26.12
N CYS A 62 8.05 12.73 24.83
CA CYS A 62 8.65 11.79 23.87
C CYS A 62 10.18 11.89 23.83
N ILE A 63 10.71 13.13 23.82
CA ILE A 63 12.16 13.38 23.85
C ILE A 63 12.78 12.84 25.14
N ALA A 64 12.17 13.11 26.30
CA ALA A 64 12.66 12.64 27.59
C ALA A 64 12.68 11.11 27.69
N LEU A 65 11.73 10.44 27.01
CA LEU A 65 11.62 8.98 26.96
C LEU A 65 12.47 8.33 25.85
N GLY A 66 13.11 9.12 24.98
CA GLY A 66 13.89 8.59 23.87
C GLY A 66 13.05 7.96 22.74
N VAL A 67 11.79 8.36 22.60
CA VAL A 67 10.88 7.86 21.54
C VAL A 67 10.54 8.98 20.56
N HIS A 68 10.26 8.64 19.30
CA HIS A 68 9.78 9.64 18.35
C HIS A 68 8.30 9.91 18.58
N LEU A 69 7.91 11.18 18.54
CA LEU A 69 6.51 11.60 18.62
C LEU A 69 5.64 10.88 17.58
N SER A 70 6.17 10.68 16.36
CA SER A 70 5.48 9.94 15.30
C SER A 70 5.14 8.51 15.67
N ASP A 71 5.96 7.86 16.50
CA ASP A 71 5.74 6.46 16.92
C ASP A 71 4.60 6.38 17.94
N ILE A 72 4.57 7.31 18.89
CA ILE A 72 3.48 7.44 19.88
C ILE A 72 2.16 7.75 19.16
N ILE A 73 2.17 8.69 18.22
CA ILE A 73 0.98 9.00 17.42
C ILE A 73 0.57 7.78 16.58
N GLY A 74 1.51 7.08 15.95
CA GLY A 74 1.23 5.87 15.17
C GLY A 74 0.58 4.76 16.01
N GLN A 75 1.09 4.51 17.22
CA GLN A 75 0.49 3.56 18.16
C GLN A 75 -0.91 4.00 18.60
N TRP A 76 -1.08 5.29 18.87
CA TRP A 76 -2.36 5.84 19.30
C TRP A 76 -3.44 5.71 18.22
N GLU A 77 -3.10 6.07 16.99
CA GLU A 77 -3.95 5.90 15.81
C GLU A 77 -4.26 4.42 15.56
N ALA A 78 -3.30 3.51 15.76
CA ALA A 78 -3.53 2.07 15.67
C ALA A 78 -4.51 1.57 16.74
N THR A 79 -4.37 1.98 18.01
CA THR A 79 -5.31 1.62 19.08
C THR A 79 -6.73 2.08 18.76
N ILE A 80 -6.88 3.31 18.26
CA ILE A 80 -8.17 3.83 17.80
C ILE A 80 -8.73 3.00 16.63
N ALA A 81 -7.86 2.56 15.70
CA ALA A 81 -8.26 1.74 14.55
C ALA A 81 -8.70 0.32 14.92
N THR A 82 -8.18 -0.26 16.01
CA THR A 82 -8.58 -1.59 16.51
C THR A 82 -9.95 -1.61 17.18
N ASP A 83 -10.48 -0.46 17.64
CA ASP A 83 -11.85 -0.34 18.12
C ASP A 83 -12.84 -0.24 16.93
N PRO A 84 -13.68 -1.28 16.69
CA PRO A 84 -14.62 -1.29 15.56
C PRO A 84 -15.59 -0.09 15.57
N SER A 85 -15.88 0.47 16.75
CA SER A 85 -16.79 1.61 16.92
C SER A 85 -16.16 2.95 16.54
N ARG A 86 -14.82 3.03 16.48
CA ARG A 86 -14.04 4.27 16.26
C ARG A 86 -13.18 4.27 15.00
N ARG A 87 -13.34 3.29 14.12
CA ARG A 87 -12.71 3.22 12.77
C ARG A 87 -12.99 4.51 11.97
N GLY A 88 -12.19 5.55 12.17
CA GLY A 88 -12.27 6.82 11.45
C GLY A 88 -11.31 6.91 10.26
N MET A 89 -10.25 6.09 10.23
CA MET A 89 -9.13 6.33 9.31
C MET A 89 -9.42 5.97 7.84
N LEU A 90 -10.43 5.15 7.56
CA LEU A 90 -10.86 4.80 6.19
C LEU A 90 -12.27 5.31 5.82
N ARG A 91 -13.02 5.92 6.76
CA ARG A 91 -14.43 6.29 6.54
C ARG A 91 -14.62 7.45 5.56
N GLU A 92 -13.63 8.33 5.42
CA GLU A 92 -13.67 9.45 4.47
C GLU A 92 -12.66 9.27 3.32
N THR A 93 -12.58 8.05 2.78
CA THR A 93 -11.81 7.84 1.55
C THR A 93 -12.70 8.05 0.33
N PRO A 94 -12.18 8.65 -0.75
CA PRO A 94 -12.90 8.73 -2.01
C PRO A 94 -13.43 7.36 -2.43
N PRO A 95 -14.65 7.28 -3.00
CA PRO A 95 -15.30 6.00 -3.28
C PRO A 95 -14.55 5.15 -4.29
N LYS A 96 -13.69 5.77 -5.12
CA LYS A 96 -12.80 5.13 -6.10
C LYS A 96 -11.35 5.46 -5.79
N ASP A 97 -10.47 4.50 -6.05
CA ASP A 97 -9.02 4.59 -5.94
C ASP A 97 -8.41 5.70 -6.80
N SER A 98 -9.00 6.00 -7.96
CA SER A 98 -8.56 7.11 -8.82
C SER A 98 -8.66 8.48 -8.15
N GLY A 99 -9.48 8.61 -7.10
CA GLY A 99 -9.57 9.83 -6.29
C GLY A 99 -8.60 9.87 -5.10
N TRP A 100 -7.86 8.79 -4.84
CA TRP A 100 -6.98 8.71 -3.67
C TRP A 100 -5.76 9.63 -3.80
N SER A 101 -5.53 10.42 -2.75
CA SER A 101 -4.31 11.21 -2.58
C SER A 101 -3.12 10.34 -2.16
N ALA A 102 -1.91 10.90 -2.23
CA ALA A 102 -0.70 10.25 -1.71
C ALA A 102 -0.84 9.90 -0.21
N PHE A 103 -1.57 10.71 0.56
CA PHE A 103 -1.86 10.44 1.96
C PHE A 103 -2.70 9.17 2.12
N ASN A 104 -3.76 8.98 1.33
CA ASN A 104 -4.60 7.77 1.42
C ASN A 104 -3.79 6.49 1.14
N TRP A 105 -2.92 6.52 0.13
CA TRP A 105 -2.03 5.39 -0.17
C TRP A 105 -1.05 5.10 0.95
N LYS A 106 -0.44 6.14 1.54
CA LYS A 106 0.44 6.00 2.69
C LYS A 106 -0.32 5.40 3.88
N SER A 107 -1.50 5.93 4.21
CA SER A 107 -2.32 5.44 5.33
C SER A 107 -2.71 3.98 5.17
N LEU A 108 -2.96 3.50 3.94
CA LEU A 108 -3.23 2.08 3.70
C LEU A 108 -2.00 1.21 4.02
N ILE A 109 -0.80 1.63 3.63
CA ILE A 109 0.45 0.93 3.97
C ILE A 109 0.68 0.95 5.48
N ASP A 110 0.55 2.12 6.11
CA ASP A 110 0.68 2.28 7.55
C ASP A 110 -0.30 1.33 8.27
N TRP A 111 -1.54 1.25 7.81
CA TRP A 111 -2.57 0.36 8.35
C TRP A 111 -2.21 -1.12 8.22
N PHE A 112 -1.69 -1.57 7.06
CA PHE A 112 -1.22 -2.94 6.91
C PHE A 112 -0.13 -3.27 7.94
N VAL A 113 0.80 -2.33 8.17
CA VAL A 113 1.89 -2.52 9.12
C VAL A 113 1.40 -2.54 10.56
N GLN A 114 0.56 -1.59 10.94
CA GLN A 114 -0.01 -1.50 12.28
C GLN A 114 -0.92 -2.68 12.63
N SER A 115 -1.61 -3.23 11.63
CA SER A 115 -2.48 -4.40 11.79
C SER A 115 -1.71 -5.72 11.82
N GLY A 116 -0.38 -5.70 11.64
CA GLY A 116 0.46 -6.90 11.61
C GLY A 116 0.35 -7.74 10.34
N ILE A 117 -0.34 -7.25 9.29
CA ILE A 117 -0.52 -7.96 8.02
C ILE A 117 0.79 -7.97 7.22
N LEU A 118 1.55 -6.88 7.29
CA LEU A 118 2.84 -6.71 6.61
C LEU A 118 3.83 -5.99 7.53
N THR A 119 5.10 -6.01 7.16
CA THR A 119 6.14 -5.15 7.72
C THR A 119 6.60 -4.14 6.68
N TYR A 120 7.13 -2.98 7.11
CA TYR A 120 7.77 -2.05 6.18
C TYR A 120 8.93 -2.69 5.40
N LYS A 121 9.60 -3.68 6.00
CA LYS A 121 10.66 -4.44 5.33
C LYS A 121 10.11 -5.20 4.12
N GLU A 122 8.96 -5.87 4.24
CA GLU A 122 8.32 -6.59 3.13
C GLU A 122 7.84 -5.64 2.04
N VAL A 123 7.21 -4.53 2.42
CA VAL A 123 6.77 -3.49 1.47
C VAL A 123 7.96 -2.91 0.70
N ALA A 124 9.05 -2.59 1.40
CA ALA A 124 10.27 -2.07 0.78
C ALA A 124 10.95 -3.12 -0.12
N ALA A 125 11.07 -4.37 0.34
CA ALA A 125 11.67 -5.45 -0.44
C ALA A 125 10.90 -5.72 -1.73
N LEU A 126 9.56 -5.75 -1.67
CA LEU A 126 8.70 -5.88 -2.84
C LEU A 126 8.93 -4.72 -3.82
N THR A 127 8.93 -3.48 -3.31
CA THR A 127 9.15 -2.28 -4.12
C THR A 127 10.53 -2.29 -4.80
N LEU A 128 11.59 -2.64 -4.07
CA LEU A 128 12.94 -2.78 -4.62
C LEU A 128 13.00 -3.85 -5.72
N GLY A 129 12.31 -4.98 -5.52
CA GLY A 129 12.18 -6.03 -6.53
C GLY A 129 11.52 -5.53 -7.82
N HIS A 130 10.47 -4.72 -7.72
CA HIS A 130 9.78 -4.15 -8.88
C HIS A 130 10.44 -2.90 -9.48
N LEU A 131 11.38 -2.26 -8.76
CA LEU A 131 12.28 -1.23 -9.29
C LEU A 131 13.47 -1.81 -10.07
N ASN A 132 13.80 -3.08 -9.83
CA ASN A 132 14.83 -3.77 -10.61
C ASN A 132 14.48 -3.67 -12.10
N PRO A 133 15.38 -3.13 -12.96
CA PRO A 133 15.13 -3.03 -14.38
C PRO A 133 14.70 -4.38 -14.94
N SER A 134 13.61 -4.37 -15.70
CA SER A 134 13.04 -5.61 -16.17
C SER A 134 14.02 -6.34 -17.08
N GLN A 135 14.01 -7.67 -17.01
CA GLN A 135 14.85 -8.54 -17.85
C GLN A 135 14.31 -8.61 -19.28
N VAL A 136 14.10 -7.44 -19.89
CA VAL A 136 13.43 -7.30 -21.19
C VAL A 136 14.42 -7.34 -22.35
N GLY A 137 15.66 -6.89 -22.14
CA GLY A 137 16.68 -6.97 -23.17
C GLY A 137 16.98 -8.42 -23.57
N THR A 138 17.04 -9.34 -22.62
CA THR A 138 17.27 -10.76 -22.91
C THR A 138 16.09 -11.42 -23.61
N SER A 139 14.85 -11.03 -23.28
CA SER A 139 13.65 -11.54 -23.96
C SER A 139 13.51 -11.03 -25.40
N ILE A 140 14.03 -9.85 -25.71
CA ILE A 140 14.17 -9.36 -27.10
C ILE A 140 15.32 -10.11 -27.80
N ALA A 141 16.52 -10.12 -27.22
CA ALA A 141 17.73 -10.65 -27.85
C ALA A 141 17.69 -12.16 -28.14
N SER A 142 16.84 -12.90 -27.43
CA SER A 142 16.62 -14.34 -27.62
C SER A 142 15.69 -14.67 -28.79
N LYS A 143 14.95 -13.70 -29.36
CA LYS A 143 14.04 -13.94 -30.48
C LYS A 143 14.79 -14.00 -31.81
N LYS A 144 14.54 -15.06 -32.59
CA LYS A 144 15.15 -15.26 -33.92
C LYS A 144 14.80 -14.13 -34.89
N THR A 145 13.58 -13.60 -34.82
CA THR A 145 13.11 -12.45 -35.60
C THR A 145 13.98 -11.22 -35.38
N PHE A 146 14.26 -10.85 -34.13
CA PHE A 146 15.22 -9.79 -33.81
C PHE A 146 16.65 -10.14 -34.28
N GLN A 147 17.11 -11.37 -34.04
CA GLN A 147 18.47 -11.80 -34.41
C GLN A 147 18.75 -11.69 -35.92
N LYS A 148 17.75 -11.86 -36.79
CA LYS A 148 17.89 -11.72 -38.25
C LYS A 148 18.33 -10.31 -38.68
N HIS A 149 18.08 -9.29 -37.85
CA HIS A 149 18.45 -7.91 -38.15
C HIS A 149 19.91 -7.57 -37.81
N PHE A 150 20.65 -8.48 -37.18
CA PHE A 150 22.01 -8.21 -36.69
C PHE A 150 23.00 -9.28 -37.14
N PRO A 151 24.30 -8.96 -37.24
CA PRO A 151 25.33 -9.95 -37.45
C PRO A 151 25.34 -11.02 -36.33
N ALA A 152 25.92 -12.18 -36.65
CA ALA A 152 26.00 -13.30 -35.71
C ALA A 152 26.58 -12.86 -34.36
N ARG A 153 25.87 -13.21 -33.27
CA ARG A 153 26.22 -12.90 -31.87
C ARG A 153 26.25 -11.40 -31.50
N GLN A 154 25.74 -10.50 -32.35
CA GLN A 154 25.73 -9.05 -32.05
C GLN A 154 24.37 -8.52 -31.55
N CYS A 155 23.28 -9.28 -31.70
CA CYS A 155 21.93 -8.85 -31.29
C CYS A 155 21.86 -8.38 -29.82
N TRP A 156 22.46 -9.12 -28.88
CA TRP A 156 22.49 -8.71 -27.47
C TRP A 156 23.22 -7.38 -27.24
N ALA A 157 24.30 -7.11 -27.96
CA ALA A 157 25.02 -5.85 -27.81
C ALA A 157 24.14 -4.65 -28.22
N ALA A 158 23.46 -4.77 -29.36
CA ALA A 158 22.52 -3.75 -29.84
C ALA A 158 21.33 -3.58 -28.89
N VAL A 159 20.71 -4.69 -28.46
CA VAL A 159 19.57 -4.66 -27.52
C VAL A 159 19.96 -4.07 -26.17
N ARG A 160 21.14 -4.40 -25.64
CA ARG A 160 21.64 -3.85 -24.38
C ARG A 160 21.86 -2.34 -24.49
N GLN A 161 22.45 -1.87 -25.60
CA GLN A 161 22.62 -0.46 -25.86
C GLN A 161 21.25 0.26 -25.90
N TRP A 162 20.31 -0.26 -26.70
CA TRP A 162 18.94 0.24 -26.75
C TRP A 162 18.30 0.32 -25.35
N HIS A 163 18.46 -0.74 -24.54
CA HIS A 163 17.89 -0.81 -23.19
C HIS A 163 18.48 0.25 -22.26
N PHE A 164 19.78 0.53 -22.34
CA PHE A 164 20.45 1.55 -21.55
C PHE A 164 20.07 2.98 -21.97
N GLU A 165 19.73 3.19 -23.23
CA GLU A 165 19.27 4.47 -23.76
C GLU A 165 17.80 4.77 -23.40
N GLN A 166 17.05 3.80 -22.87
CA GLN A 166 15.67 4.02 -22.44
C GLN A 166 15.58 4.91 -21.20
N PRO A 167 14.49 5.70 -21.03
CA PRO A 167 14.31 6.57 -19.86
C PRO A 167 14.11 5.81 -18.53
N GLY A 168 13.97 4.48 -18.60
CA GLY A 168 13.64 3.63 -17.44
C GLY A 168 12.29 3.96 -16.83
N LYS A 169 11.34 4.43 -17.64
CA LYS A 169 9.96 4.77 -17.25
C LYS A 169 8.99 4.23 -18.30
N CYS A 170 7.76 3.94 -17.85
CA CYS A 170 6.65 3.61 -18.74
C CYS A 170 6.35 4.81 -19.64
N ILE A 171 6.25 4.58 -20.95
CA ILE A 171 5.98 5.64 -21.92
C ILE A 171 4.61 6.31 -21.73
N ASP A 172 3.60 5.62 -21.20
CA ASP A 172 2.24 6.18 -21.08
C ASP A 172 1.96 6.84 -19.71
N CYS A 173 2.52 6.31 -18.61
CA CYS A 173 2.22 6.82 -17.26
C CYS A 173 3.43 7.26 -16.44
N GLY A 174 4.66 7.09 -16.96
CA GLY A 174 5.87 7.56 -16.29
C GLY A 174 6.34 6.75 -15.08
N THR A 175 5.62 5.70 -14.66
CA THR A 175 6.06 4.84 -13.55
C THR A 175 7.38 4.15 -13.87
N ARG A 176 8.19 3.84 -12.84
CA ARG A 176 9.39 3.01 -12.96
C ARG A 176 9.16 1.55 -12.58
N LEU A 177 7.97 1.23 -12.06
CA LEU A 177 7.66 -0.10 -11.56
C LEU A 177 7.13 -0.99 -12.70
N GLU A 178 7.50 -2.27 -12.64
CA GLU A 178 6.96 -3.33 -13.51
C GLU A 178 7.05 -3.03 -15.01
N LEU A 179 8.17 -2.45 -15.45
CA LEU A 179 8.39 -2.16 -16.87
C LEU A 179 8.49 -3.45 -17.68
N GLN A 180 7.99 -3.42 -18.90
CA GLN A 180 8.06 -4.51 -19.87
C GLN A 180 8.50 -3.91 -21.21
N ALA A 181 9.19 -4.69 -22.02
CA ALA A 181 9.36 -4.35 -23.42
C ALA A 181 8.04 -4.63 -24.14
N ASP A 182 7.61 -3.64 -24.90
CA ASP A 182 6.42 -3.71 -25.73
C ASP A 182 6.71 -3.04 -27.07
N HIS A 183 5.95 -3.41 -28.10
CA HIS A 183 6.07 -2.80 -29.41
C HIS A 183 5.35 -1.44 -29.44
N ILE A 184 5.89 -0.43 -30.12
CA ILE A 184 5.20 0.84 -30.35
C ILE A 184 4.02 0.58 -31.29
N GLU A 185 4.27 -0.03 -32.44
CA GLU A 185 3.26 -0.59 -33.32
C GLU A 185 3.15 -2.11 -33.12
N PRO A 186 1.95 -2.62 -32.79
CA PRO A 186 1.76 -4.01 -32.40
C PRO A 186 1.98 -5.00 -33.56
N ARG A 187 2.35 -6.23 -33.22
CA ARG A 187 2.57 -7.33 -34.18
C ARG A 187 1.31 -7.71 -34.97
N GLU A 188 0.13 -7.45 -34.43
CA GLU A 188 -1.14 -7.64 -35.13
C GLU A 188 -1.25 -6.74 -36.37
N ILE A 189 -0.51 -5.63 -36.41
CA ILE A 189 -0.44 -4.71 -37.55
C ILE A 189 0.78 -5.02 -38.44
N LEU A 190 1.96 -5.17 -37.85
CA LEU A 190 3.23 -5.28 -38.61
C LEU A 190 3.77 -6.70 -38.77
N GLY A 191 3.16 -7.71 -38.15
CA GLY A 191 3.68 -9.08 -38.17
C GLY A 191 5.10 -9.18 -37.59
N ASP A 192 5.98 -9.89 -38.28
CA ASP A 192 7.40 -10.01 -37.90
C ASP A 192 8.17 -8.69 -38.10
N ASP A 193 7.70 -7.77 -38.95
CA ASP A 193 8.34 -6.47 -39.16
C ASP A 193 8.27 -5.57 -37.92
N ALA A 194 7.42 -5.90 -36.95
CA ALA A 194 7.40 -5.22 -35.66
C ALA A 194 8.69 -5.43 -34.87
N ASP A 195 9.42 -6.53 -35.08
CA ASP A 195 10.55 -6.96 -34.26
C ASP A 195 11.86 -6.21 -34.60
N ARG A 196 11.84 -4.89 -34.43
CA ARG A 196 12.97 -3.98 -34.63
C ARG A 196 13.14 -3.07 -33.42
N LEU A 197 14.37 -2.71 -33.08
CA LEU A 197 14.65 -1.96 -31.84
C LEU A 197 13.99 -0.58 -31.83
N GLU A 198 13.92 0.06 -32.99
CA GLU A 198 13.24 1.34 -33.21
C GLU A 198 11.72 1.27 -32.94
N ASN A 199 11.12 0.08 -33.04
CA ASN A 199 9.72 -0.16 -32.72
C ASN A 199 9.53 -0.71 -31.30
N MET A 200 10.57 -0.72 -30.45
CA MET A 200 10.48 -1.17 -29.06
C MET A 200 10.41 0.01 -28.09
N THR A 201 9.64 -0.15 -27.02
CA THR A 201 9.54 0.80 -25.92
C THR A 201 9.41 0.11 -24.58
N LEU A 202 9.50 0.87 -23.49
CA LEU A 202 9.21 0.41 -22.13
C LEU A 202 7.81 0.84 -21.71
N ARG A 203 7.01 -0.11 -21.27
CA ARG A 203 5.63 0.09 -20.80
C ARG A 203 5.38 -0.73 -19.55
N CYS A 204 4.73 -0.16 -18.55
CA CYS A 204 4.41 -0.94 -17.34
C CYS A 204 3.33 -1.99 -17.64
N ARG A 205 3.30 -3.06 -16.84
CA ARG A 205 2.30 -4.14 -16.94
C ARG A 205 0.87 -3.59 -17.10
N ARG A 206 0.48 -2.60 -16.30
CA ARG A 206 -0.86 -1.98 -16.35
C ARG A 206 -1.15 -1.38 -17.73
N CYS A 207 -0.32 -0.45 -18.19
CA CYS A 207 -0.53 0.23 -19.45
C CYS A 207 -0.41 -0.72 -20.65
N ASN A 208 0.43 -1.75 -20.55
CA ASN A 208 0.54 -2.79 -21.58
C ASN A 208 -0.80 -3.56 -21.74
N VAL A 209 -1.44 -3.95 -20.63
CA VAL A 209 -2.74 -4.65 -20.68
C VAL A 209 -3.81 -3.82 -21.39
N ILE A 210 -3.83 -2.49 -21.22
CA ILE A 210 -4.81 -1.59 -21.87
C ILE A 210 -4.74 -1.68 -23.40
N ARG A 211 -3.55 -1.93 -23.95
CA ARG A 211 -3.34 -1.98 -25.40
C ARG A 211 -3.70 -3.30 -26.05
N ARG A 212 -3.89 -4.37 -25.26
CA ARG A 212 -4.16 -5.70 -25.80
C ARG A 212 -5.55 -5.71 -26.46
N PRO A 213 -5.67 -6.07 -27.75
CA PRO A 213 -6.97 -6.08 -28.44
C PRO A 213 -8.02 -6.98 -27.77
N SER A 214 -7.57 -8.06 -27.11
CA SER A 214 -8.44 -8.96 -26.34
C SER A 214 -8.98 -8.35 -25.04
N HIS A 215 -8.41 -7.24 -24.56
CA HIS A 215 -8.83 -6.52 -23.36
C HIS A 215 -9.62 -5.25 -23.74
N LYS A 216 -10.78 -5.41 -24.39
CA LYS A 216 -11.64 -4.30 -24.87
C LYS A 216 -12.06 -3.30 -23.77
N GLN A 217 -12.00 -3.73 -22.52
CA GLN A 217 -12.33 -2.93 -21.33
C GLN A 217 -11.08 -2.61 -20.49
N GLY A 218 -9.89 -2.80 -21.06
CA GLY A 218 -8.63 -2.41 -20.46
C GLY A 218 -8.63 -0.91 -20.15
N GLY A 219 -8.20 -0.55 -18.94
CA GLY A 219 -8.11 0.84 -18.51
C GLY A 219 -9.38 1.43 -17.90
N LEU A 220 -10.47 0.66 -17.79
CA LEU A 220 -11.63 1.06 -16.98
C LEU A 220 -11.29 1.18 -15.50
N THR A 221 -10.38 0.33 -15.01
CA THR A 221 -9.87 0.36 -13.64
C THR A 221 -8.59 1.18 -13.56
N PHE A 222 -8.39 1.89 -12.46
CA PHE A 222 -7.15 2.65 -12.25
C PHE A 222 -6.00 1.75 -11.77
N LEU A 223 -6.27 0.75 -10.94
CA LEU A 223 -5.30 -0.29 -10.57
C LEU A 223 -5.28 -1.46 -11.57
N THR A 224 -4.22 -2.29 -11.49
CA THR A 224 -4.26 -3.65 -12.05
C THR A 224 -5.35 -4.47 -11.37
N ALA A 225 -5.84 -5.53 -12.04
CA ALA A 225 -6.92 -6.36 -11.49
C ALA A 225 -6.58 -6.91 -10.09
N GLU A 226 -5.39 -7.47 -9.91
CA GLU A 226 -4.91 -8.02 -8.64
C GLU A 226 -4.87 -6.97 -7.52
N ALA A 227 -4.34 -5.78 -7.81
CA ALA A 227 -4.27 -4.69 -6.83
C ALA A 227 -5.66 -4.14 -6.53
N GLY A 228 -6.53 -4.03 -7.53
CA GLY A 228 -7.93 -3.61 -7.37
C GLY A 228 -8.71 -4.57 -6.47
N LEU A 229 -8.50 -5.88 -6.59
CA LEU A 229 -9.19 -6.90 -5.79
C LEU A 229 -8.86 -6.71 -4.31
N MET A 230 -7.58 -6.56 -4.00
CA MET A 230 -7.14 -6.32 -2.63
C MET A 230 -7.54 -4.93 -2.14
N TRP A 231 -7.46 -3.90 -2.97
CA TRP A 231 -7.91 -2.56 -2.62
C TRP A 231 -9.40 -2.56 -2.22
N ILE A 232 -10.27 -3.23 -2.97
CA ILE A 232 -11.69 -3.39 -2.61
C ILE A 232 -11.82 -4.13 -1.28
N LEU A 233 -11.15 -5.27 -1.13
CA LEU A 233 -11.24 -6.08 0.08
C LEU A 233 -10.87 -5.28 1.34
N PHE A 234 -9.76 -4.55 1.29
CA PHE A 234 -9.24 -3.83 2.45
C PHE A 234 -9.92 -2.49 2.71
N THR A 235 -10.45 -1.83 1.69
CA THR A 235 -11.08 -0.51 1.84
C THR A 235 -12.58 -0.57 2.02
N LYS A 236 -13.27 -1.50 1.33
CA LYS A 236 -14.72 -1.68 1.44
C LYS A 236 -15.09 -2.66 2.54
N ARG A 237 -14.18 -3.57 2.89
CA ARG A 237 -14.35 -4.59 3.95
C ARG A 237 -15.72 -5.31 3.90
N PRO A 238 -16.12 -5.85 2.75
CA PRO A 238 -17.37 -6.60 2.62
C PRO A 238 -17.41 -7.76 3.62
N ARG A 239 -18.58 -8.02 4.22
CA ARG A 239 -18.75 -9.10 5.21
C ARG A 239 -19.14 -10.42 4.56
N THR A 240 -19.50 -10.40 3.28
CA THR A 240 -19.81 -11.60 2.50
C THR A 240 -19.06 -11.60 1.17
N TYR A 241 -18.82 -12.80 0.63
CA TYR A 241 -18.30 -12.95 -0.73
C TYR A 241 -19.19 -12.25 -1.77
N GLN A 242 -20.51 -12.28 -1.58
CA GLN A 242 -21.49 -11.69 -2.50
C GLN A 242 -21.33 -10.17 -2.57
N GLU A 243 -21.10 -9.50 -1.44
CA GLU A 243 -20.78 -8.07 -1.40
C GLU A 243 -19.44 -7.78 -2.07
N PHE A 244 -18.42 -8.62 -1.83
CA PHE A 244 -17.13 -8.48 -2.47
C PHE A 244 -17.22 -8.58 -4.00
N GLU A 245 -17.93 -9.59 -4.51
CA GLU A 245 -18.19 -9.76 -5.94
C GLU A 245 -18.92 -8.53 -6.51
N LYS A 246 -19.97 -8.06 -5.84
CA LYS A 246 -20.72 -6.88 -6.25
C LYS A 246 -19.81 -5.66 -6.39
N HIS A 247 -18.96 -5.40 -5.39
CA HIS A 247 -18.01 -4.28 -5.45
C HIS A 247 -16.98 -4.45 -6.56
N CYS A 248 -16.51 -5.66 -6.85
CA CYS A 248 -15.60 -5.91 -7.98
C CYS A 248 -16.25 -5.57 -9.32
N ARG A 249 -17.54 -5.91 -9.50
CA ARG A 249 -18.31 -5.55 -10.69
C ARG A 249 -18.55 -4.05 -10.80
N GLU A 250 -18.92 -3.40 -9.71
CA GLU A 250 -19.09 -1.93 -9.64
C GLU A 250 -17.79 -1.16 -9.92
N TYR A 251 -16.65 -1.73 -9.51
CA TYR A 251 -15.32 -1.19 -9.80
C TYR A 251 -14.93 -1.30 -11.29
N GLY A 252 -15.63 -2.15 -12.06
CA GLY A 252 -15.42 -2.32 -13.50
C GLY A 252 -14.64 -3.58 -13.89
N MET A 253 -14.49 -4.56 -12.99
CA MET A 253 -13.81 -5.81 -13.31
C MET A 253 -14.71 -6.77 -14.08
N THR A 254 -14.20 -7.31 -15.19
CA THR A 254 -14.98 -8.19 -16.09
C THR A 254 -14.42 -9.60 -16.25
N MET A 255 -13.38 -9.94 -15.49
CA MET A 255 -12.88 -11.31 -15.39
C MET A 255 -13.91 -12.29 -14.80
N ALA A 256 -13.66 -13.59 -15.00
CA ALA A 256 -14.51 -14.66 -14.47
C ALA A 256 -14.56 -14.67 -12.94
N ASN A 257 -15.72 -15.01 -12.36
CA ASN A 257 -15.96 -15.02 -10.92
C ASN A 257 -14.97 -15.90 -10.14
N ILE A 258 -14.42 -16.95 -10.77
CA ILE A 258 -13.44 -17.81 -10.11
C ILE A 258 -12.20 -17.03 -9.62
N ARG A 259 -11.82 -15.94 -10.29
CA ARG A 259 -10.74 -15.05 -9.83
C ARG A 259 -11.12 -14.27 -8.57
N PHE A 260 -12.40 -13.89 -8.44
CA PHE A 260 -12.91 -13.24 -7.24
C PHE A 260 -12.95 -14.24 -6.08
N GLN A 261 -13.38 -15.47 -6.34
CA GLN A 261 -13.38 -16.56 -5.36
C GLN A 261 -11.96 -16.86 -4.85
N GLU A 262 -10.97 -16.95 -5.75
CA GLU A 262 -9.55 -17.08 -5.38
C GLU A 262 -9.09 -15.92 -4.50
N SER A 263 -9.49 -14.69 -4.84
CA SER A 263 -9.10 -13.49 -4.09
C SER A 263 -9.75 -13.41 -2.71
N TRP A 264 -10.95 -13.97 -2.56
CA TRP A 264 -11.66 -14.07 -1.28
C TRP A 264 -10.90 -14.92 -0.24
N ALA A 265 -9.96 -15.77 -0.68
CA ALA A 265 -9.11 -16.52 0.23
C ALA A 265 -8.36 -15.63 1.23
N MET A 266 -7.96 -14.41 0.83
CA MET A 266 -7.33 -13.44 1.74
C MET A 266 -8.25 -13.08 2.92
N ALA A 267 -9.55 -12.88 2.68
CA ALA A 267 -10.52 -12.62 3.74
C ALA A 267 -10.58 -13.79 4.74
N ARG A 268 -10.60 -15.02 4.22
CA ARG A 268 -10.66 -16.25 5.03
C ARG A 268 -9.38 -16.52 5.81
N TRP A 269 -8.21 -16.16 5.27
CA TRP A 269 -6.96 -16.25 6.02
C TRP A 269 -6.95 -15.26 7.17
N LEU A 270 -7.32 -14.01 6.92
CA LEU A 270 -7.37 -12.97 7.95
C LEU A 270 -8.45 -13.21 9.00
N GLU A 271 -9.58 -13.82 8.63
CA GLU A 271 -10.62 -14.21 9.60
C GLU A 271 -10.09 -15.22 10.63
N ARG A 272 -9.28 -16.20 10.20
CA ARG A 272 -8.65 -17.17 11.11
C ARG A 272 -7.69 -16.52 12.11
N GLU A 273 -7.17 -15.36 11.75
CA GLU A 273 -6.28 -14.54 12.59
C GLU A 273 -7.06 -13.49 13.40
N GLY A 274 -8.39 -13.42 13.28
CA GLY A 274 -9.23 -12.42 13.93
C GLY A 274 -9.10 -11.01 13.34
N LEU A 275 -8.50 -10.88 12.15
CA LEU A 275 -8.24 -9.61 11.47
C LEU A 275 -9.32 -9.25 10.43
N TYR A 276 -10.29 -10.14 10.21
CA TYR A 276 -11.41 -9.96 9.29
C TYR A 276 -12.68 -10.62 9.82
N GLU A 277 -13.84 -10.02 9.57
CA GLU A 277 -15.15 -10.58 9.95
C GLU A 277 -15.89 -11.03 8.69
N ILE A 278 -16.39 -12.27 8.70
CA ILE A 278 -17.20 -12.83 7.63
C ILE A 278 -18.53 -13.30 8.23
N ASP A 279 -19.63 -12.90 7.60
CA ASP A 279 -20.97 -13.26 8.05
C ASP A 279 -21.31 -14.71 7.64
N LYS A 280 -22.18 -15.34 8.45
CA LYS A 280 -22.53 -16.76 8.31
C LYS A 280 -23.24 -17.09 6.99
N ASP A 281 -23.84 -16.09 6.35
CA ASP A 281 -24.53 -16.18 5.06
C ASP A 281 -23.59 -15.91 3.85
N SER A 282 -22.29 -15.70 4.09
CA SER A 282 -21.28 -15.72 3.03
C SER A 282 -21.25 -17.09 2.34
N GLN A 283 -21.25 -17.10 1.00
CA GLN A 283 -21.17 -18.34 0.21
C GLN A 283 -19.87 -19.13 0.44
N PHE A 284 -18.78 -18.45 0.83
CA PHE A 284 -17.43 -19.01 1.03
C PHE A 284 -16.78 -18.50 2.31
#